data_AF-A0A5T0Q082-F1
#
_entry.id   AF-A0A5T0Q082-F1
#
_cell.length_a   1.000
_cell.length_b   1.000
_cell.length_c   1.000
_cell.angle_alpha   90.00
_cell.angle_beta   90.00
_cell.angle_gamma   90.00
#
_symmetry.space_group_name_H-M   'P 1'
#
loop_
_entity.id
_entity.type
_entity.pdbx_description
1 polymer ?
#
loop_
_entity_poly.entity_id
_entity_poly.type
_entity_poly.pdbx_seq_one_letter_code
_entity_poly.pdbx_strand_id
1 'polypeptide(L)'
;MKKLNKLSLSLVVGSLLFTQSYVLPSGGKFTHGTSGTININDKVMDITGKGQNSVIQWGGGFNIASGETVNFNGNGKNYLNITYGSKSSHIDGKLEGGSNNIFLINPNGIVVGKDGSINANKIVLSASSIGDKEMQEFASSGNIAGYEYKKSVSPVIKPNMGNIINTGYIKSDYIGIVAKQYADFDKDGNVGDWDSSNGIVFLIGESVSVVNGFWNAGWVNGNVYNANEGGFANNGMLKGSTFGNSADYIKKNHIVYETSNLITSADISNEVINSIFDALKINSYVDIKNLNKFYKENKQEFSSDELANISQSMDFATALYNQASLSENESLKNALNSHYITLEKSNQAIIKTKEILSQIPKINEEQEKIQKTYDDAVETYNKAVEAYNTALNGITGNNGDKVLAGLKQAVDKASSDLQQATTALQTTTASNNSSLENSNKTLASASIDGTSHLTINGKYSANYKPVSIINSGSNNSNNGNDGTDSGDINNGNNNGSNNNPNDTIGQQEPDIATALLMQTTDEDPNINEDDKQASIDEASTQESGNACIVSDNFKAGNPCSR
;
A
#
# COMPACT_ATOMS: atom_id res chain seq x y z
N MET A 1 -9.73 -7.27 27.17
CA MET A 1 -8.54 -7.37 26.31
C MET A 1 -8.69 -8.55 25.37
N LYS A 2 -9.31 -8.35 24.20
CA LYS A 2 -9.29 -9.34 23.10
C LYS A 2 -7.99 -9.10 22.34
N LYS A 3 -7.13 -10.11 22.27
CA LYS A 3 -5.94 -10.11 21.41
C LYS A 3 -6.43 -9.88 19.97
N LEU A 4 -6.18 -8.68 19.42
CA LEU A 4 -6.32 -8.44 17.99
C LEU A 4 -5.32 -9.38 17.31
N ASN A 5 -5.86 -10.38 16.62
CA ASN A 5 -5.10 -11.21 15.71
C ASN A 5 -4.40 -10.30 14.72
N LYS A 6 -3.07 -10.41 14.69
CA LYS A 6 -2.18 -9.76 13.74
C LYS A 6 -2.55 -10.21 12.33
N LEU A 7 -3.52 -9.55 11.69
CA LEU A 7 -3.36 -9.28 10.27
C LEU A 7 -2.18 -8.31 10.22
N SER A 8 -1.03 -8.85 9.83
CA SER A 8 0.15 -8.09 9.47
C SER A 8 -0.28 -7.07 8.41
N LEU A 9 -0.60 -5.86 8.85
CA LEU A 9 -0.41 -4.65 8.09
C LEU A 9 1.10 -4.52 7.87
N SER A 10 1.62 -5.38 7.00
CA SER A 10 2.95 -5.28 6.39
C SER A 10 2.93 -4.21 5.29
N LEU A 11 2.08 -3.19 5.44
CA LEU A 11 2.46 -1.84 5.05
C LEU A 11 3.59 -1.48 6.00
N VAL A 12 4.81 -1.73 5.54
CA VAL A 12 6.07 -1.32 6.15
C VAL A 12 5.95 0.16 6.57
N VAL A 13 5.51 0.40 7.80
CA VAL A 13 5.78 1.60 8.57
C VAL A 13 7.07 1.27 9.31
N GLY A 14 8.17 1.33 8.57
CA GLY A 14 9.46 0.86 9.05
C GLY A 14 10.57 1.04 8.02
N SER A 15 10.76 2.27 7.54
CA SER A 15 12.03 2.74 6.96
C SER A 15 11.93 4.18 6.43
N LEU A 16 11.50 5.12 7.28
CA LEU A 16 11.96 6.50 7.12
C LEU A 16 13.39 6.53 7.69
N LEU A 17 14.37 6.77 6.82
CA LEU A 17 15.80 6.90 7.12
C LEU A 17 16.55 5.58 7.41
N PHE A 18 16.65 4.71 6.41
CA PHE A 18 17.85 3.89 6.27
C PHE A 18 18.55 4.29 4.98
N THR A 19 19.82 4.66 5.07
CA THR A 19 20.74 4.55 3.94
C THR A 19 20.56 3.14 3.39
N GLN A 20 20.03 2.99 2.18
CA GLN A 20 19.78 1.68 1.58
C GLN A 20 21.12 0.96 1.44
N SER A 21 21.45 0.13 2.42
CA SER A 21 22.42 -0.92 2.24
C SER A 21 21.77 -1.89 1.24
N TYR A 22 22.48 -2.19 0.16
CA TYR A 22 22.04 -3.10 -0.91
C TYR A 22 22.08 -4.54 -0.38
N VAL A 23 21.14 -4.89 0.50
CA VAL A 23 21.17 -6.14 1.26
C VAL A 23 20.50 -7.28 0.48
N LEU A 24 19.27 -7.07 0.00
CA LEU A 24 18.49 -8.04 -0.78
C LEU A 24 17.94 -7.39 -2.06
N PRO A 25 17.43 -8.16 -3.04
CA PRO A 25 16.74 -7.61 -4.21
C PRO A 25 15.57 -6.71 -3.78
N SER A 26 15.23 -5.68 -4.57
CA SER A 26 14.17 -4.74 -4.16
C SER A 26 13.26 -4.31 -5.31
N GLY A 27 12.01 -4.01 -4.96
CA GLY A 27 10.98 -3.62 -5.91
C GLY A 27 10.59 -4.75 -6.87
N GLY A 28 10.49 -5.98 -6.38
CA GLY A 28 10.10 -7.15 -7.18
C GLY A 28 8.61 -7.13 -7.54
N LYS A 29 8.28 -7.33 -8.82
CA LYS A 29 6.91 -7.45 -9.32
C LYS A 29 6.77 -8.55 -10.36
N PHE A 30 5.80 -9.45 -10.16
CA PHE A 30 5.41 -10.41 -11.18
C PHE A 30 4.67 -9.71 -12.34
N THR A 31 5.00 -10.05 -13.59
CA THR A 31 4.40 -9.45 -14.80
C THR A 31 4.02 -10.51 -15.85
N HIS A 32 3.53 -10.08 -17.02
CA HIS A 32 3.14 -10.94 -18.15
C HIS A 32 2.11 -12.03 -17.78
N GLY A 33 1.14 -11.68 -16.93
CA GLY A 33 0.11 -12.60 -16.46
C GLY A 33 0.61 -13.65 -15.45
N THR A 34 1.88 -13.61 -15.05
CA THR A 34 2.41 -14.44 -13.96
C THR A 34 2.10 -13.81 -12.61
N SER A 35 2.12 -14.62 -11.55
CA SER A 35 1.84 -14.16 -10.18
C SER A 35 2.59 -15.01 -9.16
N GLY A 36 2.75 -14.45 -7.96
CA GLY A 36 3.50 -15.08 -6.88
C GLY A 36 3.66 -14.18 -5.67
N THR A 37 4.39 -14.67 -4.68
CA THR A 37 4.70 -13.94 -3.45
C THR A 37 6.20 -13.67 -3.36
N ILE A 38 6.55 -12.53 -2.80
CA ILE A 38 7.92 -12.15 -2.43
C ILE A 38 7.84 -11.74 -0.97
N ASN A 39 8.44 -12.54 -0.08
CA ASN A 39 8.41 -12.30 1.35
C ASN A 39 9.83 -12.08 1.84
N ILE A 40 10.02 -11.08 2.71
CA ILE A 40 11.32 -10.80 3.33
C ILE A 40 11.18 -11.01 4.83
N ASN A 41 12.02 -11.88 5.39
CA ASN A 41 12.11 -12.18 6.80
C ASN A 41 13.55 -11.93 7.25
N ASP A 42 13.81 -10.72 7.76
CA ASP A 42 15.16 -10.25 8.14
C ASP A 42 16.14 -10.40 6.96
N LYS A 43 17.03 -11.39 7.02
CA LYS A 43 18.09 -11.62 6.02
C LYS A 43 17.74 -12.59 4.89
N VAL A 44 16.50 -13.07 4.90
CA VAL A 44 16.05 -14.11 3.97
C VAL A 44 14.89 -13.58 3.14
N MET A 45 15.02 -13.62 1.82
CA MET A 45 13.94 -13.38 0.87
C MET A 45 13.46 -14.71 0.29
N ASP A 46 12.17 -14.97 0.40
CA ASP A 46 11.50 -16.13 -0.19
C ASP A 46 10.64 -15.69 -1.38
N ILE A 47 10.95 -16.21 -2.57
CA ILE A 47 10.22 -15.95 -3.82
C ILE A 47 9.46 -17.22 -4.22
N THR A 48 8.14 -17.12 -4.34
CA THR A 48 7.28 -18.25 -4.72
C THR A 48 6.34 -17.86 -5.85
N GLY A 49 6.66 -18.29 -7.08
CA GLY A 49 5.74 -18.20 -8.21
C GLY A 49 4.55 -19.15 -8.06
N LYS A 50 3.34 -18.75 -8.45
CA LYS A 50 2.15 -19.62 -8.42
C LYS A 50 2.13 -20.64 -9.56
N GLY A 51 2.52 -20.20 -10.76
CA GLY A 51 2.59 -21.04 -11.96
C GLY A 51 3.93 -21.77 -12.13
N GLN A 52 4.05 -22.46 -13.26
CA GLN A 52 5.28 -23.12 -13.70
C GLN A 52 6.36 -22.11 -14.10
N ASN A 53 5.96 -20.99 -14.70
CA ASN A 53 6.85 -19.93 -15.18
C ASN A 53 6.50 -18.63 -14.47
N SER A 54 7.52 -17.85 -14.13
CA SER A 54 7.40 -16.56 -13.45
C SER A 54 8.30 -15.54 -14.11
N VAL A 55 7.72 -14.39 -14.47
CA VAL A 55 8.47 -13.23 -14.96
C VAL A 55 8.43 -12.17 -13.88
N ILE A 56 9.59 -11.79 -13.37
CA ILE A 56 9.73 -10.87 -12.24
C ILE A 56 10.61 -9.69 -12.65
N GLN A 57 10.08 -8.49 -12.46
CA GLN A 57 10.73 -7.22 -12.70
C GLN A 57 11.26 -6.66 -11.38
N TRP A 58 12.50 -6.20 -11.35
CA TRP A 58 13.15 -5.69 -10.14
C TRP A 58 13.47 -4.21 -10.27
N GLY A 59 12.60 -3.39 -9.67
CA GLY A 59 12.63 -1.94 -9.76
C GLY A 59 13.80 -1.30 -9.05
N GLY A 60 14.40 -1.92 -8.02
CA GLY A 60 15.58 -1.39 -7.31
C GLY A 60 16.84 -2.24 -7.51
N GLY A 61 16.84 -3.09 -8.53
CA GLY A 61 17.93 -4.02 -8.82
C GLY A 61 17.85 -5.33 -8.02
N PHE A 62 18.79 -6.23 -8.34
CA PHE A 62 18.89 -7.56 -7.75
C PHE A 62 20.30 -7.74 -7.19
N ASN A 63 20.44 -7.56 -5.87
CA ASN A 63 21.69 -7.72 -5.14
C ASN A 63 21.45 -8.62 -3.94
N ILE A 64 22.43 -9.41 -3.54
CA ILE A 64 22.39 -10.26 -2.35
C ILE A 64 23.69 -10.03 -1.60
N ALA A 65 23.66 -9.24 -0.52
CA ALA A 65 24.87 -8.96 0.26
C ALA A 65 25.35 -10.19 1.03
N SER A 66 26.59 -10.12 1.51
CA SER A 66 27.16 -11.17 2.37
C SER A 66 26.32 -11.40 3.63
N GLY A 67 26.01 -12.67 3.91
CA GLY A 67 25.15 -13.07 5.03
C GLY A 67 23.65 -13.09 4.71
N GLU A 68 23.25 -12.66 3.51
CA GLU A 68 21.86 -12.63 3.04
C GLU A 68 21.54 -13.84 2.16
N THR A 69 20.26 -14.17 2.02
CA THR A 69 19.82 -15.32 1.23
C THR A 69 18.55 -15.03 0.46
N VAL A 70 18.53 -15.39 -0.83
CA VAL A 70 17.32 -15.41 -1.67
C VAL A 70 17.00 -16.87 -2.01
N ASN A 71 15.83 -17.34 -1.59
CA ASN A 71 15.30 -18.66 -1.92
C ASN A 71 14.25 -18.53 -3.02
N PHE A 72 14.38 -19.32 -4.09
CA PHE A 72 13.30 -19.55 -5.05
C PHE A 72 12.62 -20.87 -4.73
N ASN A 73 11.37 -20.79 -4.27
CA ASN A 73 10.62 -21.93 -3.74
C ASN A 73 9.81 -22.66 -4.82
N GLY A 74 9.61 -23.96 -4.62
CA GLY A 74 8.89 -24.83 -5.54
C GLY A 74 9.83 -25.88 -6.14
N ASN A 75 9.29 -26.70 -7.04
CA ASN A 75 10.03 -27.79 -7.69
C ASN A 75 9.96 -27.65 -9.21
N GLY A 76 11.10 -27.63 -9.87
CA GLY A 76 11.22 -27.56 -11.33
C GLY A 76 10.65 -26.28 -11.97
N LYS A 77 10.43 -25.20 -11.20
CA LYS A 77 9.85 -23.94 -11.70
C LYS A 77 10.86 -23.08 -12.45
N ASN A 78 10.37 -22.19 -13.30
CA ASN A 78 11.19 -21.26 -14.08
C ASN A 78 11.00 -19.82 -13.58
N TYR A 79 12.10 -19.15 -13.20
CA TYR A 79 12.11 -17.78 -12.70
C TYR A 79 12.97 -16.88 -13.58
N LEU A 80 12.34 -16.03 -14.38
CA LEU A 80 13.00 -14.99 -15.15
C LEU A 80 12.98 -13.68 -14.38
N ASN A 81 14.16 -13.23 -13.96
CA ASN A 81 14.38 -12.02 -13.17
C ASN A 81 15.04 -10.95 -14.05
N ILE A 82 14.34 -9.83 -14.26
CA ILE A 82 14.80 -8.70 -15.05
C ILE A 82 15.08 -7.55 -14.10
N THR A 83 16.30 -7.01 -14.16
CA THR A 83 16.73 -5.96 -13.24
C THR A 83 16.80 -4.61 -13.94
N TYR A 84 16.26 -3.59 -13.28
CA TYR A 84 16.44 -2.20 -13.67
C TYR A 84 17.40 -1.52 -12.70
N GLY A 85 18.24 -0.64 -13.22
CA GLY A 85 19.25 0.05 -12.43
C GLY A 85 20.35 0.62 -13.31
N SER A 86 21.26 1.35 -12.68
CA SER A 86 22.49 1.86 -13.28
C SER A 86 23.71 1.01 -12.92
N LYS A 87 23.57 0.02 -12.03
CA LYS A 87 24.67 -0.79 -11.50
C LYS A 87 24.50 -2.27 -11.84
N SER A 88 25.62 -2.98 -11.86
CA SER A 88 25.61 -4.44 -12.00
C SER A 88 24.92 -5.10 -10.78
N SER A 89 24.50 -6.34 -10.96
CA SER A 89 23.95 -7.15 -9.86
C SER A 89 25.09 -7.81 -9.07
N HIS A 90 25.16 -7.59 -7.77
CA HIS A 90 26.14 -8.23 -6.87
C HIS A 90 25.51 -9.38 -6.08
N ILE A 91 26.06 -10.58 -6.21
CA ILE A 91 25.69 -11.76 -5.44
C ILE A 91 26.87 -12.11 -4.53
N ASP A 92 26.90 -11.51 -3.35
CA ASP A 92 27.89 -11.74 -2.29
C ASP A 92 27.35 -12.66 -1.18
N GLY A 93 26.05 -12.92 -1.16
CA GLY A 93 25.37 -13.88 -0.29
C GLY A 93 24.93 -15.14 -1.05
N LYS A 94 23.78 -15.69 -0.68
CA LYS A 94 23.29 -16.97 -1.24
C LYS A 94 22.08 -16.79 -2.15
N LEU A 95 22.15 -17.37 -3.35
CA LEU A 95 21.01 -17.57 -4.23
C LEU A 95 20.69 -19.06 -4.30
N GLU A 96 19.60 -19.47 -3.65
CA GLU A 96 19.17 -20.86 -3.54
C GLU A 96 17.94 -21.10 -4.44
N GLY A 97 18.19 -21.61 -5.64
CA GLY A 97 17.17 -22.08 -6.58
C GLY A 97 16.74 -23.54 -6.38
N GLY A 98 17.57 -24.36 -5.73
CA GLY A 98 17.29 -25.80 -5.55
C GLY A 98 17.03 -26.49 -6.89
N SER A 99 15.89 -27.17 -7.03
CA SER A 99 15.46 -27.82 -8.28
C SER A 99 14.94 -26.86 -9.36
N ASN A 100 14.90 -25.56 -9.10
CA ASN A 100 14.32 -24.57 -10.02
C ASN A 100 15.35 -24.02 -11.01
N ASN A 101 14.84 -23.46 -12.10
CA ASN A 101 15.61 -22.81 -13.15
C ASN A 101 15.54 -21.29 -12.96
N ILE A 102 16.69 -20.66 -12.80
CA ILE A 102 16.83 -19.23 -12.53
C ILE A 102 17.49 -18.54 -13.73
N PHE A 103 16.89 -17.45 -14.18
CA PHE A 103 17.44 -16.59 -15.23
C PHE A 103 17.54 -15.19 -14.61
N LEU A 104 18.75 -14.62 -14.58
CA LEU A 104 19.03 -13.28 -14.06
C LEU A 104 19.56 -12.40 -15.18
N ILE A 105 18.83 -11.33 -15.48
CA ILE A 105 19.06 -10.44 -16.61
C ILE A 105 19.36 -9.03 -16.09
N ASN A 106 20.60 -8.57 -16.25
CA ASN A 106 21.03 -7.21 -15.92
C ASN A 106 21.96 -6.64 -17.00
N PRO A 107 21.50 -5.72 -17.88
CA PRO A 107 22.33 -5.11 -18.91
C PRO A 107 23.60 -4.40 -18.39
N ASN A 108 23.62 -3.98 -17.12
CA ASN A 108 24.82 -3.38 -16.52
C ASN A 108 25.86 -4.41 -16.08
N GLY A 109 25.57 -5.72 -16.14
CA GLY A 109 26.48 -6.78 -15.74
C GLY A 109 26.07 -7.50 -14.46
N ILE A 110 26.80 -8.56 -14.12
CA ILE A 110 26.56 -9.40 -12.94
C ILE A 110 27.90 -9.78 -12.32
N VAL A 111 28.01 -9.60 -11.00
CA VAL A 111 29.15 -10.03 -10.19
C VAL A 111 28.67 -11.07 -9.19
N VAL A 112 29.27 -12.26 -9.22
CA VAL A 112 29.17 -13.23 -8.12
C VAL A 112 30.43 -13.08 -7.30
N GLY A 113 30.33 -12.41 -6.16
CA GLY A 113 31.49 -12.04 -5.36
C GLY A 113 32.09 -13.23 -4.61
N LYS A 114 33.27 -13.04 -4.02
CA LYS A 114 34.07 -14.12 -3.42
C LYS A 114 33.38 -14.92 -2.30
N ASP A 115 32.45 -14.29 -1.59
CA ASP A 115 31.66 -14.93 -0.52
C ASP A 115 30.29 -15.42 -1.03
N GLY A 116 29.98 -15.07 -2.29
CA GLY A 116 28.74 -15.37 -2.96
C GLY A 116 28.63 -16.81 -3.42
N SER A 117 27.42 -17.34 -3.35
CA SER A 117 27.11 -18.67 -3.88
C SER A 117 25.77 -18.73 -4.59
N ILE A 118 25.72 -19.48 -5.68
CA ILE A 118 24.51 -19.76 -6.44
C ILE A 118 24.33 -21.28 -6.52
N ASN A 119 23.14 -21.77 -6.21
CA ASN A 119 22.79 -23.18 -6.28
C ASN A 119 21.40 -23.38 -6.91
N ALA A 120 21.32 -23.96 -8.11
CA ALA A 120 20.07 -24.15 -8.84
C ALA A 120 20.11 -25.39 -9.76
N ASN A 121 18.98 -25.78 -10.36
CA ASN A 121 18.97 -26.81 -11.40
C ASN A 121 19.51 -26.25 -12.73
N LYS A 122 19.10 -25.04 -13.06
CA LYS A 122 19.62 -24.27 -14.18
C LYS A 122 19.85 -22.84 -13.72
N ILE A 123 20.99 -22.26 -14.09
CA ILE A 123 21.25 -20.84 -13.92
C ILE A 123 21.62 -20.24 -15.28
N VAL A 124 21.01 -19.10 -15.60
CA VAL A 124 21.41 -18.26 -16.73
C VAL A 124 21.69 -16.86 -16.20
N LEU A 125 22.93 -16.40 -16.36
CA LEU A 125 23.35 -15.04 -16.04
C LEU A 125 23.54 -14.29 -17.35
N SER A 126 22.81 -13.20 -17.54
CA SER A 126 22.83 -12.42 -18.78
C SER A 126 23.02 -10.94 -18.54
N ALA A 127 23.97 -10.36 -19.26
CA ALA A 127 24.19 -8.93 -19.37
C ALA A 127 23.65 -8.33 -20.68
N SER A 128 22.69 -9.04 -21.29
CA SER A 128 21.90 -8.56 -22.44
C SER A 128 20.49 -8.19 -22.00
N SER A 129 19.82 -7.33 -22.75
CA SER A 129 18.40 -7.06 -22.54
C SER A 129 17.50 -8.15 -23.14
N ILE A 130 16.25 -8.15 -22.68
CA ILE A 130 15.18 -9.02 -23.16
C ILE A 130 13.96 -8.16 -23.50
N GLY A 131 13.33 -8.41 -24.63
CA GLY A 131 12.13 -7.69 -25.06
C GLY A 131 10.86 -8.23 -24.43
N ASP A 132 9.79 -7.44 -24.52
CA ASP A 132 8.44 -7.80 -24.06
C ASP A 132 7.94 -9.12 -24.67
N LYS A 133 8.17 -9.30 -25.97
CA LYS A 133 7.80 -10.53 -26.70
C LYS A 133 8.47 -11.77 -26.10
N GLU A 134 9.77 -11.73 -25.85
CA GLU A 134 10.49 -12.86 -25.29
C GLU A 134 10.07 -13.15 -23.84
N MET A 135 9.75 -12.11 -23.05
CA MET A 135 9.18 -12.28 -21.71
C MET A 135 7.79 -12.95 -21.77
N GLN A 136 6.95 -12.57 -22.73
CA GLN A 136 5.64 -13.20 -22.96
C GLN A 136 5.77 -14.67 -23.41
N GLU A 137 6.72 -14.97 -24.29
CA GLU A 137 7.05 -16.33 -24.70
C GLU A 137 7.54 -17.18 -23.52
N PHE A 138 8.38 -16.61 -22.65
CA PHE A 138 8.85 -17.28 -21.43
C PHE A 138 7.70 -17.54 -20.45
N ALA A 139 6.84 -16.56 -20.18
CA ALA A 139 5.68 -16.73 -19.31
C ALA A 139 4.81 -17.92 -19.77
N SER A 140 4.66 -18.07 -21.09
CA SER A 140 3.83 -19.11 -21.70
C SER A 140 4.50 -20.48 -21.77
N SER A 141 5.80 -20.54 -22.05
CA SER A 141 6.48 -21.80 -22.41
C SER A 141 7.63 -22.21 -21.49
N GLY A 142 8.15 -21.30 -20.66
CA GLY A 142 9.37 -21.50 -19.86
C GLY A 142 10.66 -21.48 -20.67
N ASN A 143 10.56 -21.33 -22.00
CA ASN A 143 11.70 -21.32 -22.91
C ASN A 143 12.05 -19.89 -23.29
N ILE A 144 13.34 -19.64 -23.51
CA ILE A 144 13.80 -18.41 -24.16
C ILE A 144 14.62 -18.82 -25.37
N ALA A 145 14.11 -18.53 -26.57
CA ALA A 145 14.69 -18.99 -27.84
C ALA A 145 16.17 -18.58 -28.04
N GLY A 146 16.72 -17.64 -27.27
CA GLY A 146 18.14 -17.27 -27.29
C GLY A 146 19.06 -18.02 -26.31
N TYR A 147 18.53 -18.67 -25.27
CA TYR A 147 19.34 -19.27 -24.19
C TYR A 147 19.27 -20.80 -24.15
N GLU A 148 18.38 -21.41 -24.96
CA GLU A 148 18.30 -22.86 -25.11
C GLU A 148 19.15 -23.33 -26.28
N TYR A 149 20.04 -24.29 -26.03
CA TYR A 149 20.81 -24.96 -27.07
C TYR A 149 19.86 -25.69 -28.03
N LYS A 150 19.50 -25.04 -29.14
CA LYS A 150 18.99 -25.69 -30.35
C LYS A 150 19.88 -25.25 -31.51
N LYS A 151 20.28 -26.21 -32.34
CA LYS A 151 21.24 -26.12 -33.45
C LYS A 151 20.86 -25.11 -34.57
N SER A 152 19.91 -24.22 -34.34
CA SER A 152 19.32 -23.31 -35.33
C SER A 152 18.71 -22.03 -34.75
N VAL A 153 18.95 -21.70 -33.46
CA VAL A 153 18.52 -20.40 -32.91
C VAL A 153 19.60 -19.36 -33.14
N SER A 154 19.36 -18.51 -34.13
CA SER A 154 20.06 -17.23 -34.31
C SER A 154 19.69 -16.32 -33.12
N PRO A 155 20.63 -15.64 -32.45
CA PRO A 155 20.26 -14.87 -31.29
C PRO A 155 19.39 -13.68 -31.70
N VAL A 156 18.15 -13.70 -31.22
CA VAL A 156 17.36 -12.48 -30.93
C VAL A 156 17.98 -11.70 -29.76
N ILE A 157 18.99 -12.29 -29.09
CA ILE A 157 19.85 -11.64 -28.09
C ILE A 157 20.77 -10.65 -28.81
N LYS A 158 20.52 -9.36 -28.62
CA LYS A 158 21.47 -8.31 -29.03
C LYS A 158 22.81 -8.59 -28.33
N PRO A 159 23.96 -8.55 -29.02
CA PRO A 159 25.26 -8.81 -28.40
C PRO A 159 25.55 -7.79 -27.30
N ASN A 160 25.24 -8.23 -26.07
CA ASN A 160 25.77 -8.02 -24.73
C ASN A 160 26.33 -6.63 -24.39
N MET A 161 25.73 -6.00 -23.37
CA MET A 161 26.11 -4.66 -22.90
C MET A 161 27.17 -4.75 -21.80
N GLY A 162 26.87 -5.45 -20.70
CA GLY A 162 27.71 -5.53 -19.51
C GLY A 162 28.63 -6.75 -19.43
N ASN A 163 29.50 -6.74 -18.42
CA ASN A 163 30.43 -7.81 -18.11
C ASN A 163 29.87 -8.73 -17.01
N ILE A 164 30.30 -10.00 -17.00
CA ILE A 164 30.01 -10.94 -15.92
C ILE A 164 31.30 -11.38 -15.24
N ILE A 165 31.37 -11.27 -13.93
CA ILE A 165 32.53 -11.65 -13.12
C ILE A 165 32.07 -12.66 -12.07
N ASN A 166 32.74 -13.79 -11.95
CA ASN A 166 32.53 -14.73 -10.84
C ASN A 166 33.83 -14.92 -10.06
N THR A 167 33.84 -14.46 -8.83
CA THR A 167 34.87 -14.76 -7.85
C THR A 167 34.37 -15.69 -6.74
N GLY A 168 33.07 -16.03 -6.75
CA GLY A 168 32.42 -16.94 -5.80
C GLY A 168 32.20 -18.34 -6.36
N TYR A 169 31.13 -19.00 -5.91
CA TYR A 169 30.83 -20.39 -6.26
C TYR A 169 29.49 -20.57 -6.96
N ILE A 170 29.46 -21.22 -8.12
CA ILE A 170 28.21 -21.52 -8.85
C ILE A 170 28.04 -23.02 -9.02
N LYS A 171 27.00 -23.58 -8.41
CA LYS A 171 26.58 -24.98 -8.56
C LYS A 171 25.27 -25.07 -9.33
N SER A 172 25.29 -25.76 -10.48
CA SER A 172 24.09 -25.98 -11.28
C SER A 172 24.27 -27.06 -12.34
N ASP A 173 23.24 -27.85 -12.61
CA ASP A 173 23.30 -28.84 -13.69
C ASP A 173 23.56 -28.19 -15.05
N TYR A 174 23.08 -26.97 -15.26
CA TYR A 174 23.39 -26.16 -16.45
C TYR A 174 23.71 -24.72 -16.07
N ILE A 175 24.78 -24.17 -16.64
CA ILE A 175 25.17 -22.76 -16.46
C ILE A 175 25.19 -22.09 -17.85
N GLY A 176 24.37 -21.05 -18.04
CA GLY A 176 24.40 -20.20 -19.22
C GLY A 176 24.95 -18.81 -18.89
N ILE A 177 25.94 -18.33 -19.65
CA ILE A 177 26.56 -17.02 -19.46
C ILE A 177 26.45 -16.22 -20.75
N VAL A 178 25.85 -15.04 -20.68
CA VAL A 178 25.70 -14.13 -21.81
C VAL A 178 26.26 -12.76 -21.42
N ALA A 179 27.41 -12.37 -21.96
CA ALA A 179 28.13 -11.18 -21.50
C ALA A 179 29.04 -10.57 -22.56
N LYS A 180 29.34 -9.28 -22.45
CA LYS A 180 30.32 -8.63 -23.31
C LYS A 180 31.69 -9.27 -23.07
N GLN A 181 32.12 -9.27 -21.81
CA GLN A 181 33.27 -10.02 -21.33
C GLN A 181 32.89 -10.85 -20.12
N TYR A 182 33.63 -11.93 -19.89
CA TYR A 182 33.50 -12.76 -18.71
C TYR A 182 34.86 -13.02 -18.05
N ALA A 183 34.88 -13.04 -16.71
CA ALA A 183 36.03 -13.51 -15.93
C ALA A 183 35.63 -14.39 -14.73
N ASP A 184 36.46 -15.38 -14.40
CA ASP A 184 36.36 -16.17 -13.15
C ASP A 184 37.34 -15.69 -12.06
N PHE A 185 37.88 -14.48 -12.19
CA PHE A 185 38.74 -13.86 -11.17
C PHE A 185 38.63 -12.34 -11.24
N ASP A 186 39.16 -11.65 -10.22
CA ASP A 186 39.22 -10.19 -10.16
C ASP A 186 40.64 -9.62 -10.06
N LYS A 187 40.72 -8.29 -9.96
CA LYS A 187 41.97 -7.53 -9.80
C LYS A 187 42.71 -7.84 -8.49
N ASP A 188 42.01 -8.37 -7.49
CA ASP A 188 42.55 -8.67 -6.17
C ASP A 188 43.05 -10.12 -6.08
N GLY A 189 42.90 -10.89 -7.16
CA GLY A 189 43.37 -12.26 -7.27
C GLY A 189 42.41 -13.29 -6.70
N ASN A 190 41.19 -12.90 -6.32
CA ASN A 190 40.13 -13.84 -5.98
C ASN A 190 39.77 -14.63 -7.24
N VAL A 191 39.52 -15.93 -7.10
CA VAL A 191 39.17 -16.83 -8.19
C VAL A 191 37.90 -17.57 -7.82
N GLY A 192 36.91 -17.52 -8.70
CA GLY A 192 35.65 -18.22 -8.56
C GLY A 192 35.70 -19.63 -9.13
N ASP A 193 34.75 -20.45 -8.70
CA ASP A 193 34.66 -21.86 -9.04
C ASP A 193 33.23 -22.25 -9.44
N TRP A 194 33.12 -23.42 -10.07
CA TRP A 194 31.91 -23.90 -10.75
C TRP A 194 31.75 -25.41 -10.56
N ASP A 195 30.53 -25.86 -10.30
CA ASP A 195 30.16 -27.28 -10.27
C ASP A 195 28.96 -27.50 -11.19
N SER A 196 29.19 -28.17 -12.32
CA SER A 196 28.15 -28.40 -13.31
C SER A 196 28.24 -29.78 -13.97
N SER A 197 27.10 -30.47 -14.03
CA SER A 197 26.97 -31.82 -14.58
C SER A 197 26.75 -31.85 -16.09
N ASN A 198 26.05 -30.86 -16.68
CA ASN A 198 25.80 -30.75 -18.12
C ASN A 198 26.62 -29.66 -18.81
N GLY A 199 27.52 -29.00 -18.09
CA GLY A 199 28.47 -28.04 -18.63
C GLY A 199 28.01 -26.59 -18.65
N ILE A 200 28.93 -25.72 -19.09
CA ILE A 200 28.77 -24.27 -19.10
C ILE A 200 28.70 -23.79 -20.54
N VAL A 201 27.63 -23.08 -20.89
CA VAL A 201 27.45 -22.48 -22.21
C VAL A 201 27.69 -20.98 -22.12
N PHE A 202 28.63 -20.51 -22.93
CA PHE A 202 28.92 -19.10 -23.12
C PHE A 202 28.19 -18.57 -24.36
N LEU A 203 27.80 -17.30 -24.36
CA LEU A 203 27.49 -16.47 -25.53
C LEU A 203 28.16 -15.10 -25.29
N ILE A 204 29.39 -14.96 -25.78
CA ILE A 204 30.27 -13.85 -25.40
C ILE A 204 30.56 -12.95 -26.59
N GLY A 205 30.49 -11.63 -26.35
CA GLY A 205 30.69 -10.61 -27.37
C GLY A 205 32.17 -10.34 -27.68
N GLU A 206 33.03 -10.33 -26.66
CA GLU A 206 34.44 -9.95 -26.79
C GLU A 206 35.42 -11.01 -26.26
N SER A 207 35.45 -11.26 -24.95
CA SER A 207 36.50 -12.10 -24.34
C SER A 207 36.03 -12.90 -23.13
N VAL A 208 36.61 -14.08 -22.96
CA VAL A 208 36.46 -14.96 -21.80
C VAL A 208 37.83 -15.12 -21.16
N SER A 209 37.91 -14.88 -19.86
CA SER A 209 39.15 -14.97 -19.11
C SER A 209 38.99 -15.93 -17.95
N VAL A 210 39.76 -17.01 -17.95
CA VAL A 210 39.67 -18.00 -16.88
C VAL A 210 41.00 -18.48 -16.36
N VAL A 211 41.02 -18.77 -15.07
CA VAL A 211 42.10 -19.48 -14.37
C VAL A 211 41.77 -20.97 -14.24
N ASN A 212 40.49 -21.31 -14.01
CA ASN A 212 40.07 -22.70 -13.90
C ASN A 212 39.76 -23.28 -15.28
N GLY A 213 40.43 -24.38 -15.64
CA GLY A 213 40.29 -25.00 -16.97
C GLY A 213 38.89 -25.57 -17.21
N PHE A 214 38.29 -25.24 -18.35
CA PHE A 214 37.00 -25.77 -18.77
C PHE A 214 37.11 -27.17 -19.40
N TRP A 215 36.25 -28.09 -18.95
CA TRP A 215 36.12 -29.43 -19.53
C TRP A 215 34.84 -29.62 -20.37
N ASN A 216 34.16 -28.55 -20.79
CA ASN A 216 32.89 -28.63 -21.54
C ASN A 216 32.70 -27.51 -22.58
N ALA A 217 31.78 -27.74 -23.52
CA ALA A 217 31.60 -26.96 -24.75
C ALA A 217 30.89 -25.60 -24.55
N GLY A 218 31.39 -24.54 -25.18
CA GLY A 218 30.82 -23.18 -25.13
C GLY A 218 30.68 -22.53 -26.51
N TRP A 219 29.82 -21.51 -26.64
CA TRP A 219 29.71 -20.73 -27.87
C TRP A 219 30.37 -19.36 -27.70
N VAL A 220 31.21 -18.95 -28.65
CA VAL A 220 31.70 -17.57 -28.65
C VAL A 220 31.63 -17.02 -30.05
N ASN A 221 31.01 -15.85 -30.18
CA ASN A 221 30.79 -15.16 -31.44
C ASN A 221 30.17 -16.06 -32.54
N GLY A 222 29.22 -16.94 -32.17
CA GLY A 222 28.52 -17.82 -33.11
C GLY A 222 29.25 -19.13 -33.48
N ASN A 223 30.42 -19.43 -32.90
CA ASN A 223 31.14 -20.69 -33.11
C ASN A 223 31.02 -21.63 -31.90
N VAL A 224 30.87 -22.93 -32.15
CA VAL A 224 30.85 -23.98 -31.12
C VAL A 224 32.28 -24.42 -30.81
N TYR A 225 32.69 -24.33 -29.55
CA TYR A 225 33.97 -24.85 -29.08
C TYR A 225 33.71 -26.12 -28.27
N ASN A 226 34.22 -27.26 -28.72
CA ASN A 226 34.13 -28.54 -28.00
C ASN A 226 35.46 -28.81 -27.28
N ALA A 227 35.41 -29.15 -25.99
CA ALA A 227 36.59 -29.38 -25.15
C ALA A 227 37.36 -30.69 -25.47
N ASN A 228 36.87 -31.51 -26.41
CA ASN A 228 37.43 -32.85 -26.70
C ASN A 228 38.75 -32.85 -27.49
N GLU A 229 39.31 -31.68 -27.82
CA GLU A 229 40.64 -31.55 -28.45
C GLU A 229 41.67 -30.85 -27.56
N GLY A 230 41.52 -30.98 -26.24
CA GLY A 230 42.50 -30.51 -25.26
C GLY A 230 42.14 -29.17 -24.64
N GLY A 231 40.98 -29.06 -23.98
CA GLY A 231 40.58 -27.81 -23.31
C GLY A 231 40.59 -26.59 -24.25
N PHE A 232 40.51 -25.39 -23.71
CA PHE A 232 40.80 -24.16 -24.47
C PHE A 232 42.33 -24.03 -24.69
N ALA A 233 43.01 -25.11 -25.12
CA ALA A 233 44.42 -25.06 -25.48
C ALA A 233 44.57 -24.41 -26.85
N ASN A 234 44.81 -23.10 -26.79
CA ASN A 234 45.88 -22.44 -27.53
C ASN A 234 46.17 -23.01 -28.92
N ASN A 235 45.27 -22.75 -29.88
CA ASN A 235 45.61 -22.64 -31.31
C ASN A 235 44.47 -22.04 -32.15
N GLY A 236 44.05 -20.84 -31.76
CA GLY A 236 43.32 -19.92 -32.65
C GLY A 236 41.86 -19.69 -32.29
N MET A 237 41.48 -18.42 -32.32
CA MET A 237 40.11 -17.92 -32.49
C MET A 237 39.17 -17.93 -31.29
N LEU A 238 39.71 -17.71 -30.09
CA LEU A 238 39.03 -16.98 -29.01
C LEU A 238 39.99 -15.90 -28.53
N LYS A 239 39.55 -14.64 -28.32
CA LYS A 239 40.33 -13.68 -27.52
C LYS A 239 40.22 -14.03 -26.03
N GLY A 240 40.43 -15.30 -25.71
CA GLY A 240 40.43 -15.83 -24.36
C GLY A 240 41.78 -16.48 -24.12
N SER A 241 42.34 -16.18 -22.97
CA SER A 241 43.65 -16.67 -22.58
C SER A 241 43.47 -17.55 -21.35
N THR A 242 44.12 -18.70 -21.30
CA THR A 242 44.20 -19.57 -20.12
C THR A 242 45.52 -19.29 -19.41
N PHE A 243 45.50 -19.18 -18.08
CA PHE A 243 46.67 -18.78 -17.29
C PHE A 243 46.98 -19.80 -16.21
N GLY A 244 48.26 -20.04 -15.95
CA GLY A 244 48.70 -21.00 -14.95
C GLY A 244 48.37 -20.61 -13.49
N ASN A 245 48.08 -19.33 -13.23
CA ASN A 245 47.59 -18.79 -11.96
C ASN A 245 47.05 -17.35 -12.17
N SER A 246 46.31 -16.81 -11.19
CA SER A 246 45.78 -15.44 -11.21
C SER A 246 46.86 -14.35 -11.18
N ALA A 247 48.01 -14.60 -10.56
CA ALA A 247 49.11 -13.64 -10.46
C ALA A 247 49.79 -13.35 -11.82
N ASP A 248 49.92 -14.36 -12.69
CA ASP A 248 50.49 -14.21 -14.04
C ASP A 248 49.53 -13.50 -15.00
N TYR A 249 48.22 -13.51 -14.70
CA TYR A 249 47.21 -12.74 -15.43
C TYR A 249 47.21 -11.26 -15.05
N ILE A 250 47.20 -10.97 -13.74
CA ILE A 250 47.21 -9.60 -13.22
C ILE A 250 48.46 -8.86 -13.72
N LYS A 251 49.62 -9.53 -13.72
CA LYS A 251 50.87 -9.02 -14.29
C LYS A 251 50.79 -8.70 -15.79
N LYS A 252 49.88 -9.33 -16.53
CA LYS A 252 49.65 -9.10 -17.96
C LYS A 252 48.53 -8.10 -18.26
N ASN A 253 47.86 -7.54 -17.25
CA ASN A 253 46.85 -6.48 -17.35
C ASN A 253 45.61 -6.79 -18.22
N HIS A 254 45.07 -8.01 -18.14
CA HIS A 254 43.87 -8.39 -18.88
C HIS A 254 42.58 -8.34 -18.02
N ILE A 255 42.58 -7.66 -16.87
CA ILE A 255 41.47 -7.65 -15.89
C ILE A 255 40.14 -7.24 -16.53
N VAL A 256 39.09 -8.04 -16.33
CA VAL A 256 37.71 -7.67 -16.67
C VAL A 256 37.15 -6.85 -15.51
N TYR A 257 36.66 -5.65 -15.81
CA TYR A 257 36.10 -4.75 -14.81
C TYR A 257 34.58 -4.81 -14.82
N GLU A 258 34.00 -4.58 -13.65
CA GLU A 258 32.56 -4.40 -13.50
C GLU A 258 32.08 -3.23 -14.36
N THR A 259 30.89 -3.39 -14.92
CA THR A 259 30.23 -2.39 -15.76
C THR A 259 29.09 -1.69 -15.01
N SER A 260 28.78 -0.47 -15.44
CA SER A 260 27.68 0.34 -14.90
C SER A 260 27.21 1.33 -15.97
N ASN A 261 26.03 1.92 -15.76
CA ASN A 261 25.44 2.97 -16.58
C ASN A 261 25.28 2.59 -18.05
N LEU A 262 24.99 1.32 -18.31
CA LEU A 262 24.80 0.82 -19.66
C LEU A 262 23.33 0.86 -20.08
N ILE A 263 22.40 0.84 -19.13
CA ILE A 263 20.96 0.81 -19.44
C ILE A 263 20.52 1.96 -20.36
N THR A 264 19.68 1.64 -21.34
CA THR A 264 19.08 2.57 -22.29
C THR A 264 17.57 2.40 -22.36
N SER A 265 16.87 3.30 -23.04
CA SER A 265 15.43 3.18 -23.28
C SER A 265 15.05 1.93 -24.09
N ALA A 266 15.99 1.33 -24.83
CA ALA A 266 15.76 0.08 -25.56
C ALA A 266 15.72 -1.15 -24.64
N ASP A 267 16.15 -1.02 -23.39
CA ASP A 267 16.20 -2.09 -22.38
C ASP A 267 15.00 -2.02 -21.43
N ILE A 268 14.17 -0.97 -21.56
CA ILE A 268 12.97 -0.75 -20.76
C ILE A 268 11.75 -0.85 -21.69
N SER A 269 11.02 -1.96 -21.58
CA SER A 269 9.75 -2.09 -22.32
C SER A 269 8.72 -1.10 -21.80
N ASN A 270 8.13 -0.33 -22.72
CA ASN A 270 7.04 0.57 -22.43
C ASN A 270 5.79 -0.19 -21.97
N GLU A 271 5.51 -1.32 -22.59
CA GLU A 271 4.37 -2.19 -22.29
C GLU A 271 4.45 -2.70 -20.85
N VAL A 272 5.63 -3.16 -20.43
CA VAL A 272 5.88 -3.60 -19.05
C VAL A 272 5.72 -2.46 -18.06
N ILE A 273 6.40 -1.33 -18.25
CA ILE A 273 6.34 -0.19 -17.31
C ILE A 273 4.91 0.37 -17.22
N ASN A 274 4.21 0.50 -18.35
CA ASN A 274 2.81 0.94 -18.38
C ASN A 274 1.91 -0.03 -17.61
N SER A 275 2.03 -1.34 -17.86
CA SER A 275 1.30 -2.36 -17.11
C SER A 275 1.55 -2.28 -15.60
N ILE A 276 2.77 -1.88 -15.20
CA ILE A 276 3.09 -1.69 -13.79
C ILE A 276 2.33 -0.49 -13.21
N PHE A 277 2.35 0.66 -13.87
CA PHE A 277 1.65 1.85 -13.40
C PHE A 277 0.14 1.76 -13.52
N ASP A 278 -0.39 1.06 -14.51
CA ASP A 278 -1.83 0.88 -14.69
C ASP A 278 -2.44 0.10 -13.52
N ALA A 279 -1.69 -0.81 -12.90
CA ALA A 279 -2.11 -1.48 -11.66
C ALA A 279 -2.28 -0.51 -10.47
N LEU A 280 -1.66 0.68 -10.52
CA LEU A 280 -1.80 1.74 -9.51
C LEU A 280 -2.92 2.74 -9.84
N LYS A 281 -3.39 2.79 -11.10
CA LYS A 281 -4.44 3.70 -11.56
C LYS A 281 -5.82 3.10 -11.31
N ILE A 282 -6.17 3.03 -10.03
CA ILE A 282 -7.44 2.45 -9.60
C ILE A 282 -8.14 3.33 -8.58
N ASN A 283 -9.42 3.60 -8.84
CA ASN A 283 -10.30 4.18 -7.83
C ASN A 283 -10.59 3.15 -6.75
N SER A 284 -10.34 3.54 -5.51
CA SER A 284 -10.53 2.67 -4.37
C SER A 284 -10.93 3.46 -3.14
N TYR A 285 -11.46 2.78 -2.13
CA TYR A 285 -11.68 3.38 -0.83
C TYR A 285 -11.36 2.44 0.33
N VAL A 286 -11.10 3.04 1.48
CA VAL A 286 -11.03 2.38 2.79
C VAL A 286 -12.04 3.03 3.74
N ASP A 287 -12.50 2.28 4.75
CA ASP A 287 -13.37 2.84 5.79
C ASP A 287 -12.54 3.22 7.02
N ILE A 288 -12.80 4.38 7.65
CA ILE A 288 -12.10 4.80 8.88
C ILE A 288 -12.18 3.75 10.00
N LYS A 289 -13.22 2.92 10.01
CA LYS A 289 -13.42 1.83 10.99
C LYS A 289 -12.68 0.54 10.61
N ASN A 290 -12.26 0.40 9.35
CA ASN A 290 -11.60 -0.81 8.85
C ASN A 290 -10.57 -0.49 7.77
N LEU A 291 -9.41 0.02 8.20
CA LEU A 291 -8.28 0.38 7.35
C LEU A 291 -7.57 -0.82 6.73
N ASN A 292 -7.89 -2.03 7.16
CA ASN A 292 -7.29 -3.26 6.67
C ASN A 292 -7.98 -3.79 5.41
N LYS A 293 -9.12 -3.20 5.03
CA LYS A 293 -9.90 -3.59 3.86
C LYS A 293 -9.97 -2.46 2.86
N PHE A 294 -9.62 -2.78 1.63
CA PHE A 294 -9.74 -1.90 0.49
C PHE A 294 -10.90 -2.37 -0.37
N TYR A 295 -11.63 -1.41 -0.92
CA TYR A 295 -12.80 -1.65 -1.74
C TYR A 295 -12.67 -0.91 -3.06
N LYS A 296 -13.23 -1.52 -4.11
CA LYS A 296 -13.45 -0.90 -5.41
C LYS A 296 -14.65 0.04 -5.35
N GLU A 297 -14.82 0.91 -6.34
CA GLU A 297 -15.97 1.84 -6.42
C GLU A 297 -17.33 1.12 -6.38
N ASN A 298 -17.41 -0.08 -6.94
CA ASN A 298 -18.61 -0.92 -6.91
C ASN A 298 -18.86 -1.59 -5.53
N LYS A 299 -18.13 -1.20 -4.48
CA LYS A 299 -18.18 -1.73 -3.10
C LYS A 299 -17.69 -3.17 -2.95
N GLN A 300 -17.09 -3.76 -3.98
CA GLN A 300 -16.46 -5.07 -3.88
C GLN A 300 -15.10 -4.95 -3.17
N GLU A 301 -14.85 -5.83 -2.20
CA GLU A 301 -13.54 -5.94 -1.55
C GLU A 301 -12.50 -6.46 -2.54
N PHE A 302 -11.28 -5.90 -2.51
CA PHE A 302 -10.17 -6.45 -3.28
C PHE A 302 -9.79 -7.84 -2.78
N SER A 303 -9.52 -8.75 -3.70
CA SER A 303 -8.94 -10.05 -3.37
C SER A 303 -7.48 -9.89 -2.91
N SER A 304 -6.98 -10.88 -2.17
CA SER A 304 -5.57 -10.90 -1.73
C SER A 304 -4.58 -10.84 -2.90
N ASP A 305 -4.94 -11.41 -4.05
CA ASP A 305 -4.10 -11.42 -5.25
C ASP A 305 -4.03 -10.05 -5.91
N GLU A 306 -5.15 -9.33 -5.97
CA GLU A 306 -5.18 -7.96 -6.48
C GLU A 306 -4.39 -7.03 -5.56
N LEU A 307 -4.53 -7.16 -4.24
CA LEU A 307 -3.75 -6.39 -3.27
C LEU A 307 -2.26 -6.71 -3.35
N ALA A 308 -1.89 -7.98 -3.52
CA ALA A 308 -0.49 -8.36 -3.71
C ALA A 308 0.10 -7.75 -4.99
N ASN A 309 -0.66 -7.77 -6.11
CA ASN A 309 -0.25 -7.14 -7.36
C ASN A 309 -0.08 -5.61 -7.20
N ILE A 310 -1.02 -4.93 -6.53
CA ILE A 310 -0.91 -3.49 -6.25
C ILE A 310 0.31 -3.20 -5.37
N SER A 311 0.50 -3.95 -4.28
CA SER A 311 1.65 -3.80 -3.38
C SER A 311 2.98 -3.96 -4.11
N GLN A 312 3.13 -5.01 -4.92
CA GLN A 312 4.33 -5.23 -5.73
C GLN A 312 4.57 -4.08 -6.74
N SER A 313 3.50 -3.51 -7.28
CA SER A 313 3.59 -2.34 -8.17
C SER A 313 4.08 -1.10 -7.43
N MET A 314 3.61 -0.89 -6.21
CA MET A 314 4.06 0.20 -5.35
C MET A 314 5.54 0.02 -4.98
N ASP A 315 5.94 -1.19 -4.58
CA ASP A 315 7.32 -1.50 -4.21
C ASP A 315 8.26 -1.33 -5.40
N PHE A 316 7.87 -1.79 -6.59
CA PHE A 316 8.61 -1.56 -7.84
C PHE A 316 8.79 -0.07 -8.11
N ALA A 317 7.70 0.70 -8.10
CA ALA A 317 7.73 2.13 -8.41
C ALA A 317 8.58 2.92 -7.40
N THR A 318 8.42 2.65 -6.11
CA THR A 318 9.22 3.31 -5.06
C THR A 318 10.69 2.96 -5.19
N ALA A 319 11.03 1.67 -5.37
CA ALA A 319 12.42 1.26 -5.51
C ALA A 319 13.08 1.88 -6.75
N LEU A 320 12.39 1.86 -7.89
CA LEU A 320 12.88 2.44 -9.15
C LEU A 320 13.05 3.95 -9.10
N TYR A 321 12.09 4.67 -8.50
CA TYR A 321 12.22 6.11 -8.31
C TYR A 321 13.42 6.44 -7.41
N ASN A 322 13.57 5.73 -6.28
CA ASN A 322 14.64 5.99 -5.33
C ASN A 322 16.01 5.89 -6.00
N GLN A 323 16.25 4.88 -6.84
CA GLN A 323 17.51 4.81 -7.56
C GLN A 323 17.61 5.82 -8.71
N ALA A 324 16.56 6.02 -9.52
CA ALA A 324 16.59 6.93 -10.66
C ALA A 324 16.68 8.42 -10.27
N SER A 325 16.27 8.77 -9.05
CA SER A 325 16.35 10.13 -8.52
C SER A 325 17.76 10.54 -8.07
N LEU A 326 18.68 9.59 -7.93
CA LEU A 326 20.07 9.85 -7.55
C LEU A 326 20.83 10.45 -8.74
N SER A 327 21.61 11.50 -8.49
CA SER A 327 22.40 12.17 -9.53
C SER A 327 23.45 11.28 -10.19
N GLU A 328 23.95 10.26 -9.49
CA GLU A 328 24.87 9.27 -10.05
C GLU A 328 24.21 8.30 -11.06
N ASN A 329 22.87 8.27 -11.10
CA ASN A 329 22.06 7.35 -11.91
C ASN A 329 21.32 8.07 -13.05
N GLU A 330 21.86 9.18 -13.55
CA GLU A 330 21.25 9.94 -14.66
C GLU A 330 21.04 9.07 -15.92
N SER A 331 21.87 8.04 -16.15
CA SER A 331 21.66 7.06 -17.23
C SER A 331 20.31 6.35 -17.13
N LEU A 332 19.95 5.87 -15.92
CA LEU A 332 18.68 5.21 -15.64
C LEU A 332 17.51 6.18 -15.79
N LYS A 333 17.65 7.40 -15.27
CA LYS A 333 16.65 8.45 -15.43
C LYS A 333 16.38 8.78 -16.90
N ASN A 334 17.44 8.88 -17.71
CA ASN A 334 17.34 9.09 -19.15
C ASN A 334 16.73 7.88 -19.87
N ALA A 335 17.09 6.66 -19.46
CA ALA A 335 16.53 5.43 -20.01
C ALA A 335 15.01 5.32 -19.76
N LEU A 336 14.54 5.77 -18.59
CA LEU A 336 13.11 5.83 -18.26
C LEU A 336 12.35 6.84 -19.13
N ASN A 337 13.03 7.76 -19.81
CA ASN A 337 12.47 8.67 -20.81
C ASN A 337 11.16 9.33 -20.33
N SER A 338 10.05 9.13 -21.06
CA SER A 338 8.72 9.70 -20.76
C SER A 338 8.06 9.14 -19.49
N HIS A 339 8.57 8.04 -18.93
CA HIS A 339 7.98 7.38 -17.76
C HIS A 339 8.41 8.01 -16.44
N TYR A 340 9.50 8.77 -16.41
CA TYR A 340 10.04 9.30 -15.15
C TYR A 340 9.04 10.21 -14.42
N ILE A 341 8.28 11.04 -15.14
CA ILE A 341 7.24 11.90 -14.54
C ILE A 341 6.15 11.04 -13.89
N THR A 342 5.68 10.00 -14.57
CA THR A 342 4.67 9.07 -14.04
C THR A 342 5.21 8.32 -12.82
N LEU A 343 6.47 7.89 -12.88
CA LEU A 343 7.17 7.24 -11.78
C LEU A 343 7.27 8.15 -10.54
N GLU A 344 7.65 9.41 -10.74
CA GLU A 344 7.72 10.42 -9.67
C GLU A 344 6.34 10.64 -9.03
N LYS A 345 5.31 10.86 -9.84
CA LYS A 345 3.93 11.01 -9.35
C LYS A 345 3.47 9.77 -8.58
N SER A 346 3.77 8.57 -9.09
CA SER A 346 3.46 7.31 -8.42
C SER A 346 4.12 7.23 -7.04
N ASN A 347 5.40 7.56 -6.95
CA ASN A 347 6.11 7.56 -5.67
C ASN A 347 5.52 8.57 -4.67
N GLN A 348 5.18 9.78 -5.12
CA GLN A 348 4.53 10.79 -4.28
C GLN A 348 3.15 10.34 -3.80
N ALA A 349 2.33 9.75 -4.68
CA ALA A 349 1.03 9.18 -4.34
C ALA A 349 1.14 8.11 -3.25
N ILE A 350 2.12 7.22 -3.38
CA ILE A 350 2.40 6.14 -2.42
C ILE A 350 2.78 6.72 -1.06
N ILE A 351 3.71 7.69 -1.02
CA ILE A 351 4.16 8.33 0.22
C ILE A 351 2.98 9.01 0.93
N LYS A 352 2.22 9.84 0.21
CA LYS A 352 1.07 10.57 0.79
C LYS A 352 -0.01 9.63 1.30
N THR A 353 -0.30 8.56 0.56
CA THR A 353 -1.24 7.52 0.99
C THR A 353 -0.80 6.87 2.30
N LYS A 354 0.47 6.45 2.39
CA LYS A 354 1.02 5.84 3.61
C LYS A 354 0.98 6.81 4.80
N GLU A 355 1.39 8.05 4.59
CA GLU A 355 1.38 9.11 5.62
C GLU A 355 -0.03 9.31 6.19
N ILE A 356 -1.03 9.47 5.33
CA ILE A 356 -2.42 9.73 5.75
C ILE A 356 -3.02 8.52 6.46
N LEU A 357 -2.92 7.32 5.87
CA LEU A 357 -3.50 6.12 6.47
C LEU A 357 -2.89 5.79 7.84
N SER A 358 -1.62 6.16 8.08
CA SER A 358 -0.96 5.96 9.37
C SER A 358 -1.49 6.87 10.50
N GLN A 359 -2.16 7.97 10.16
CA GLN A 359 -2.69 8.93 11.12
C GLN A 359 -4.09 8.56 11.61
N ILE A 360 -4.91 7.91 10.76
CA ILE A 360 -6.31 7.58 11.07
C ILE A 360 -6.48 6.77 12.35
N PRO A 361 -5.66 5.74 12.67
CA PRO A 361 -5.79 5.01 13.94
C PRO A 361 -5.67 5.90 15.18
N LYS A 362 -4.78 6.90 15.15
CA LYS A 362 -4.60 7.84 16.27
C LYS A 362 -5.81 8.74 16.45
N ILE A 363 -6.39 9.19 15.34
CA ILE A 363 -7.62 10.00 15.35
C ILE A 363 -8.79 9.18 15.90
N ASN A 364 -8.90 7.90 15.50
CA ASN A 364 -9.90 6.98 16.04
C ASN A 364 -9.76 6.81 17.56
N GLU A 365 -8.54 6.57 18.05
CA GLU A 365 -8.26 6.42 19.49
C GLU A 365 -8.61 7.70 20.29
N GLU A 366 -8.29 8.87 19.73
CA GLU A 366 -8.63 10.16 20.35
C GLU A 366 -10.15 10.38 20.41
N GLN A 367 -10.88 10.07 19.34
CA GLN A 367 -12.33 10.15 19.31
C GLN A 367 -12.97 9.19 20.33
N GLU A 368 -12.48 7.96 20.44
CA GLU A 368 -12.99 6.99 21.41
C GLU A 368 -12.73 7.45 22.85
N LYS A 369 -11.56 8.03 23.11
CA LYS A 369 -11.20 8.58 24.43
C LYS A 369 -12.10 9.75 24.81
N ILE A 370 -12.36 10.69 23.90
CA ILE A 370 -13.17 11.87 24.21
C ILE A 370 -14.65 11.49 24.39
N GLN A 371 -15.15 10.54 23.60
CA GLN A 371 -16.49 9.98 23.77
C GLN A 371 -16.64 9.30 25.14
N LYS A 372 -15.62 8.55 25.58
CA LYS A 372 -15.62 7.93 26.90
C LYS A 372 -15.67 8.96 28.04
N THR A 373 -14.88 10.03 27.95
CA THR A 373 -14.92 11.12 28.95
C THR A 373 -16.32 11.75 29.04
N TYR A 374 -16.98 11.95 27.90
CA TYR A 374 -18.36 12.42 27.87
C TYR A 374 -19.32 11.40 28.51
N ASP A 375 -19.20 10.12 28.16
CA ASP A 375 -20.03 9.05 28.73
C ASP A 375 -19.90 8.97 30.26
N ASP A 376 -18.69 9.08 30.79
CA ASP A 376 -18.39 9.07 32.23
C ASP A 376 -18.98 10.31 32.93
N ALA A 377 -18.98 11.47 32.25
CA ALA A 377 -19.58 12.70 32.77
C ALA A 377 -21.12 12.62 32.82
N VAL A 378 -21.76 12.02 31.80
CA VAL A 378 -23.21 11.74 31.79
C VAL A 378 -23.58 10.83 32.96
N GLU A 379 -22.83 9.76 33.19
CA GLU A 379 -23.08 8.84 34.31
C GLU A 379 -22.96 9.55 35.66
N THR A 380 -21.92 10.39 35.83
CA THR A 380 -21.70 11.17 37.05
C THR A 380 -22.85 12.15 37.30
N TYR A 381 -23.30 12.86 36.27
CA TYR A 381 -24.44 13.78 36.35
C TYR A 381 -25.72 13.05 36.74
N ASN A 382 -26.04 11.95 36.07
CA ASN A 382 -27.25 11.16 36.35
C ASN A 382 -27.28 10.66 37.80
N LYS A 383 -26.15 10.16 38.32
CA LYS A 383 -26.03 9.73 39.72
C LYS A 383 -26.23 10.88 40.71
N ALA A 384 -25.70 12.07 40.41
CA ALA A 384 -25.89 13.25 41.25
C ALA A 384 -27.36 13.68 41.30
N VAL A 385 -28.04 13.67 40.15
CA VAL A 385 -29.48 14.00 40.05
C VAL A 385 -30.33 12.97 40.79
N GLU A 386 -30.05 11.68 40.66
CA GLU A 386 -30.74 10.61 41.37
C GLU A 386 -30.61 10.76 42.89
N ALA A 387 -29.40 11.03 43.39
CA ALA A 387 -29.15 11.27 44.81
C ALA A 387 -29.90 12.49 45.34
N TYR A 388 -29.92 13.59 44.57
CA TYR A 388 -30.68 14.80 44.89
C TYR A 388 -32.19 14.53 44.96
N ASN A 389 -32.76 13.90 43.92
CA ASN A 389 -34.19 13.58 43.86
C ASN A 389 -34.61 12.60 44.96
N THR A 390 -33.75 11.64 45.32
CA THR A 390 -34.00 10.71 46.43
C THR A 390 -34.06 11.44 47.78
N ALA A 391 -33.13 12.37 48.03
CA ALA A 391 -33.11 13.15 49.26
C ALA A 391 -34.31 14.10 49.37
N LEU A 392 -34.77 14.67 48.24
CA LEU A 392 -35.94 15.52 48.17
C LEU A 392 -37.22 14.81 48.66
N ASN A 393 -37.34 13.50 48.42
CA ASN A 393 -38.52 12.70 48.80
C ASN A 393 -38.50 12.22 50.26
N GLY A 394 -37.42 12.42 51.03
CA GLY A 394 -37.17 11.66 52.26
C GLY A 394 -36.75 12.43 53.52
N ILE A 395 -36.55 13.75 53.49
CA ILE A 395 -36.00 14.49 54.63
C ILE A 395 -36.88 15.69 55.03
N THR A 396 -37.19 15.83 56.32
CA THR A 396 -37.92 16.99 56.89
C THR A 396 -37.07 17.70 57.98
N GLY A 397 -37.15 19.04 58.02
CA GLY A 397 -36.47 19.91 59.02
C GLY A 397 -35.09 20.46 58.60
N ASN A 398 -34.53 21.40 59.37
CA ASN A 398 -33.31 22.20 59.04
C ASN A 398 -32.04 21.40 58.66
N ASN A 399 -31.91 20.14 59.08
CA ASN A 399 -30.81 19.28 58.66
C ASN A 399 -31.00 18.75 57.23
N GLY A 400 -32.24 18.63 56.75
CA GLY A 400 -32.57 18.31 55.36
C GLY A 400 -32.18 19.40 54.39
N ASP A 401 -32.39 20.67 54.76
CA ASP A 401 -32.04 21.82 53.90
C ASP A 401 -30.53 21.90 53.63
N LYS A 402 -29.69 21.62 54.65
CA LYS A 402 -28.22 21.58 54.49
C LYS A 402 -27.76 20.41 53.62
N VAL A 403 -28.37 19.24 53.77
CA VAL A 403 -28.08 18.06 52.93
C VAL A 403 -28.47 18.33 51.48
N LEU A 404 -29.65 18.91 51.26
CA LEU A 404 -30.15 19.25 49.92
C LEU A 404 -29.27 20.30 49.24
N ALA A 405 -28.81 21.31 49.99
CA ALA A 405 -27.87 22.32 49.48
C ALA A 405 -26.53 21.69 49.03
N GLY A 406 -25.98 20.75 49.80
CA GLY A 406 -24.75 20.03 49.41
C GLY A 406 -24.94 19.15 48.17
N LEU A 407 -26.07 18.44 48.07
CA LEU A 407 -26.40 17.64 46.88
C LEU A 407 -26.63 18.52 45.65
N LYS A 408 -27.25 19.70 45.82
CA LYS A 408 -27.41 20.67 44.73
C LYS A 408 -26.07 21.14 44.18
N GLN A 409 -25.10 21.45 45.06
CA GLN A 409 -23.74 21.79 44.64
C GLN A 409 -23.05 20.66 43.88
N ALA A 410 -23.25 19.41 44.29
CA ALA A 410 -22.71 18.25 43.57
C ALA A 410 -23.32 18.10 42.16
N VAL A 411 -24.63 18.31 42.03
CA VAL A 411 -25.33 18.34 40.74
C VAL A 411 -24.81 19.48 39.86
N ASP A 412 -24.65 20.69 40.41
CA ASP A 412 -24.15 21.86 39.67
C ASP A 412 -22.73 21.62 39.16
N LYS A 413 -21.86 21.02 39.99
CA LYS A 413 -20.51 20.64 39.56
C LYS A 413 -20.54 19.59 38.45
N ALA A 414 -21.31 18.53 38.61
CA ALA A 414 -21.44 17.48 37.59
C ALA A 414 -22.04 18.02 36.28
N SER A 415 -22.97 18.98 36.36
CA SER A 415 -23.53 19.68 35.20
C SER A 415 -22.46 20.48 34.46
N SER A 416 -21.60 21.19 35.20
CA SER A 416 -20.48 21.93 34.61
C SER A 416 -19.47 21.01 33.93
N ASP A 417 -19.11 19.90 34.58
CA ASP A 417 -18.18 18.90 34.03
C ASP A 417 -18.77 18.24 32.76
N LEU A 418 -20.08 17.91 32.77
CA LEU A 418 -20.79 17.41 31.60
C LEU A 418 -20.83 18.43 30.45
N GLN A 419 -21.05 19.72 30.74
CA GLN A 419 -21.03 20.77 29.73
C GLN A 419 -19.64 20.86 29.07
N GLN A 420 -18.57 20.83 29.88
CA GLN A 420 -17.20 20.83 29.36
C GLN A 420 -16.91 19.60 28.50
N ALA A 421 -17.30 18.40 28.95
CA ALA A 421 -17.12 17.18 28.19
C ALA A 421 -17.93 17.16 26.88
N THR A 422 -19.14 17.74 26.89
CA THR A 422 -19.99 17.91 25.70
C THR A 422 -19.32 18.82 24.68
N THR A 423 -18.85 20.00 25.11
CA THR A 423 -18.12 20.93 24.23
C THR A 423 -16.86 20.29 23.68
N ALA A 424 -16.08 19.58 24.49
CA ALA A 424 -14.88 18.88 24.03
C ALA A 424 -15.20 17.82 22.98
N LEU A 425 -16.21 16.97 23.22
CA LEU A 425 -16.65 15.96 22.24
C LEU A 425 -17.12 16.62 20.93
N GLN A 426 -17.89 17.71 21.00
CA GLN A 426 -18.37 18.43 19.83
C GLN A 426 -17.21 19.01 19.01
N THR A 427 -16.28 19.72 19.66
CA THR A 427 -15.14 20.35 19.00
C THR A 427 -14.18 19.33 18.39
N THR A 428 -13.83 18.26 19.13
CA THR A 428 -12.98 17.18 18.61
C THR A 428 -13.63 16.47 17.44
N THR A 429 -14.92 16.15 17.52
CA THR A 429 -15.65 15.50 16.41
C THR A 429 -15.65 16.36 15.15
N ALA A 430 -15.89 17.68 15.28
CA ALA A 430 -15.83 18.60 14.16
C ALA A 430 -14.41 18.70 13.57
N SER A 431 -13.39 18.83 14.42
CA SER A 431 -11.98 18.88 14.00
C SER A 431 -11.54 17.60 13.27
N ASN A 432 -11.89 16.43 13.80
CA ASN A 432 -11.56 15.14 13.20
C ASN A 432 -12.19 14.97 11.81
N ASN A 433 -13.44 15.42 11.63
CA ASN A 433 -14.10 15.41 10.31
C ASN A 433 -13.45 16.38 9.32
N SER A 434 -13.05 17.58 9.75
CA SER A 434 -12.29 18.53 8.90
C SER A 434 -10.92 17.96 8.49
N SER A 435 -10.22 17.28 9.40
CA SER A 435 -8.97 16.58 9.11
C SER A 435 -9.15 15.46 8.09
N LEU A 436 -10.25 14.70 8.19
CA LEU A 436 -10.60 13.67 7.22
C LEU A 436 -10.88 14.26 5.82
N GLU A 437 -11.61 15.39 5.75
CA GLU A 437 -11.86 16.09 4.48
C GLU A 437 -10.55 16.57 3.82
N ASN A 438 -9.65 17.17 4.61
CA ASN A 438 -8.34 17.61 4.13
C ASN A 438 -7.46 16.45 3.67
N SER A 439 -7.54 15.31 4.36
CA SER A 439 -6.87 14.07 3.97
C SER A 439 -7.35 13.62 2.59
N ASN A 440 -8.66 13.57 2.36
CA ASN A 440 -9.22 13.21 1.05
C ASN A 440 -8.84 14.20 -0.06
N LYS A 441 -8.78 15.50 0.21
CA LYS A 441 -8.28 16.50 -0.76
C LYS A 441 -6.82 16.25 -1.13
N THR A 442 -5.99 15.92 -0.14
CA THR A 442 -4.57 15.62 -0.35
C THR A 442 -4.40 14.34 -1.18
N LEU A 443 -5.17 13.28 -0.89
CA LEU A 443 -5.14 12.05 -1.68
C LEU A 443 -5.57 12.29 -3.13
N ALA A 444 -6.63 13.08 -3.35
CA ALA A 444 -7.07 13.45 -4.69
C ALA A 444 -5.97 14.22 -5.47
N SER A 445 -5.29 15.17 -4.83
CA SER A 445 -4.19 15.91 -5.47
C SER A 445 -2.96 15.07 -5.78
N ALA A 446 -2.78 13.94 -5.07
CA ALA A 446 -1.66 13.04 -5.26
C ALA A 446 -1.92 11.98 -6.36
N SER A 447 -3.04 12.09 -7.10
CA SER A 447 -3.39 11.17 -8.18
C SER A 447 -2.31 11.10 -9.27
N ILE A 448 -2.04 9.88 -9.74
CA ILE A 448 -1.02 9.59 -10.76
C ILE A 448 -1.45 10.12 -12.14
N ASP A 449 -2.73 9.97 -12.46
CA ASP A 449 -3.35 10.31 -13.74
C ASP A 449 -4.36 11.47 -13.65
N GLY A 450 -4.63 11.97 -12.44
CA GLY A 450 -5.58 13.05 -12.16
C GLY A 450 -7.03 12.57 -12.02
N THR A 451 -7.30 11.28 -12.19
CA THR A 451 -8.65 10.71 -12.13
C THR A 451 -8.78 9.57 -11.13
N SER A 452 -7.74 8.75 -11.01
CA SER A 452 -7.66 7.59 -10.14
C SER A 452 -7.20 8.01 -8.74
N HIS A 453 -7.99 7.73 -7.70
CA HIS A 453 -7.65 8.12 -6.34
C HIS A 453 -8.15 7.13 -5.28
N LEU A 454 -7.42 7.08 -4.16
CA LEU A 454 -7.88 6.46 -2.92
C LEU A 454 -8.72 7.47 -2.14
N THR A 455 -9.89 7.05 -1.66
CA THR A 455 -10.73 7.83 -0.74
C THR A 455 -10.83 7.15 0.63
N ILE A 456 -10.90 7.95 1.69
CA ILE A 456 -11.21 7.48 3.04
C ILE A 456 -12.67 7.81 3.33
N ASN A 457 -13.47 6.76 3.47
CA ASN A 457 -14.89 6.84 3.74
C ASN A 457 -15.19 6.75 5.23
N GLY A 458 -16.22 7.48 5.66
CA GLY A 458 -16.71 7.50 7.03
C GLY A 458 -16.89 8.91 7.56
N LYS A 459 -17.38 8.99 8.80
CA LYS A 459 -17.55 10.23 9.53
C LYS A 459 -17.45 9.94 11.03
N TYR A 460 -16.80 10.83 11.76
CA TYR A 460 -16.83 10.82 13.22
C TYR A 460 -18.15 11.41 13.71
N SER A 461 -18.74 10.79 14.73
CA SER A 461 -20.01 11.22 15.34
C SER A 461 -19.83 11.41 16.84
N ALA A 462 -20.51 12.43 17.37
CA ALA A 462 -20.69 12.64 18.80
C ALA A 462 -21.97 11.91 19.22
N ASN A 463 -21.83 10.81 19.95
CA ASN A 463 -22.97 10.00 20.38
C ASN A 463 -23.49 10.51 21.73
N TYR A 464 -24.34 11.55 21.69
CA TYR A 464 -24.91 12.12 22.91
C TYR A 464 -25.92 11.16 23.56
N LYS A 465 -25.87 11.07 24.89
CA LYS A 465 -26.76 10.23 25.72
C LYS A 465 -27.81 11.07 26.42
N PRO A 466 -29.00 10.51 26.72
CA PRO A 466 -30.01 11.18 27.52
C PRO A 466 -29.51 11.44 28.95
N VAL A 467 -29.99 12.54 29.55
CA VAL A 467 -29.62 13.01 30.89
C VAL A 467 -30.87 13.14 31.78
N SER A 468 -30.70 12.93 33.09
CA SER A 468 -31.78 12.95 34.08
C SER A 468 -32.21 14.37 34.45
N ILE A 469 -33.47 14.55 34.85
CA ILE A 469 -34.03 15.86 35.21
C ILE A 469 -34.14 16.00 36.74
N ILE A 470 -33.82 17.19 37.25
CA ILE A 470 -34.00 17.54 38.67
C ILE A 470 -35.48 17.79 38.94
N ASN A 471 -36.05 17.14 39.96
CA ASN A 471 -37.41 17.41 40.39
C ASN A 471 -37.46 18.74 41.15
N SER A 472 -38.15 19.74 40.60
CA SER A 472 -38.54 20.94 41.33
C SER A 472 -39.71 20.57 42.26
N GLY A 473 -39.39 20.25 43.51
CA GLY A 473 -40.39 19.91 44.53
C GLY A 473 -41.39 21.05 44.73
N SER A 474 -42.52 21.01 44.02
CA SER A 474 -43.72 21.76 44.39
C SER A 474 -44.39 21.01 45.53
N ASN A 475 -43.95 21.29 46.76
CA ASN A 475 -44.77 20.96 47.92
C ASN A 475 -45.81 22.07 48.09
N ASN A 476 -47.02 21.71 47.72
CA ASN A 476 -48.27 22.35 48.07
C ASN A 476 -48.30 22.77 49.55
N SER A 477 -48.29 24.08 49.81
CA SER A 477 -48.70 24.68 51.09
C SER A 477 -49.62 25.85 50.78
N ASN A 478 -50.90 25.53 50.67
CA ASN A 478 -51.98 26.50 50.65
C ASN A 478 -52.19 27.02 52.08
N ASN A 479 -51.79 28.27 52.38
CA ASN A 479 -52.50 29.09 53.39
C ASN A 479 -52.19 30.60 53.26
N GLY A 480 -53.22 31.36 52.89
CA GLY A 480 -53.61 32.66 53.45
C GLY A 480 -52.60 33.82 53.61
N ASN A 481 -52.76 34.80 52.72
CA ASN A 481 -52.96 36.25 53.01
C ASN A 481 -51.97 37.01 53.93
N ASP A 482 -51.28 38.00 53.33
CA ASP A 482 -50.92 39.37 53.77
C ASP A 482 -49.64 39.76 53.00
N GLY A 483 -49.66 40.59 51.95
CA GLY A 483 -49.92 42.02 51.99
C GLY A 483 -48.62 42.80 52.20
N THR A 484 -48.46 43.88 51.41
CA THR A 484 -47.39 44.90 51.45
C THR A 484 -46.03 44.51 50.84
N ASP A 485 -45.47 45.15 49.82
CA ASP A 485 -45.24 46.57 49.44
C ASP A 485 -43.73 46.87 49.52
N SER A 486 -43.26 47.60 48.49
CA SER A 486 -42.01 48.34 48.35
C SER A 486 -40.71 47.53 48.20
N GLY A 487 -39.83 47.84 47.26
CA GLY A 487 -39.73 48.95 46.31
C GLY A 487 -38.47 48.67 45.48
N ASP A 488 -38.53 48.86 44.17
CA ASP A 488 -37.98 50.04 43.50
C ASP A 488 -36.56 50.42 43.99
N ILE A 489 -35.60 50.42 43.06
CA ILE A 489 -34.99 51.66 42.57
C ILE A 489 -34.46 51.38 41.16
N ASN A 490 -35.25 51.89 40.21
CA ASN A 490 -34.81 52.40 38.91
C ASN A 490 -33.71 53.45 39.06
N ASN A 491 -32.77 53.51 38.11
CA ASN A 491 -32.47 54.72 37.34
C ASN A 491 -31.59 54.32 36.15
N GLY A 492 -32.02 54.41 34.89
CA GLY A 492 -32.32 55.65 34.14
C GLY A 492 -31.05 56.02 33.35
N ASN A 493 -31.03 56.37 32.06
CA ASN A 493 -31.95 57.09 31.18
C ASN A 493 -31.37 56.91 29.74
N ASN A 494 -32.09 56.43 28.71
CA ASN A 494 -33.03 57.12 27.81
C ASN A 494 -32.43 58.20 26.87
N ASN A 495 -32.48 57.97 25.55
CA ASN A 495 -32.93 58.87 24.46
C ASN A 495 -32.75 58.12 23.10
N GLY A 496 -33.63 58.07 22.10
CA GLY A 496 -34.98 58.56 21.87
C GLY A 496 -35.41 58.29 20.41
N SER A 497 -36.69 57.93 20.23
CA SER A 497 -37.58 58.20 19.08
C SER A 497 -37.42 57.52 17.70
N ASN A 498 -38.35 56.57 17.47
CA ASN A 498 -39.30 56.40 16.36
C ASN A 498 -38.94 55.91 14.93
N ASN A 499 -39.74 54.89 14.57
CA ASN A 499 -40.30 54.47 13.28
C ASN A 499 -39.57 53.39 12.45
N ASN A 500 -40.17 52.19 12.45
CA ASN A 500 -39.99 51.07 11.49
C ASN A 500 -40.85 51.35 10.21
N PRO A 501 -40.65 50.74 9.00
CA PRO A 501 -40.22 49.36 8.82
C PRO A 501 -39.26 48.95 7.68
N ASN A 502 -38.55 47.85 7.97
CA ASN A 502 -38.34 46.64 7.15
C ASN A 502 -36.90 46.29 6.69
N ASP A 503 -36.22 45.56 7.57
CA ASP A 503 -35.41 44.34 7.41
C ASP A 503 -34.43 44.12 6.23
N THR A 504 -33.12 44.17 6.53
CA THR A 504 -32.13 43.12 6.20
C THR A 504 -30.81 43.23 7.03
N ILE A 505 -30.27 42.08 7.49
CA ILE A 505 -28.86 41.72 7.88
C ILE A 505 -28.21 42.23 9.20
N GLY A 506 -27.67 41.29 10.02
CA GLY A 506 -26.56 41.46 11.00
C GLY A 506 -26.71 40.61 12.29
N GLN A 507 -26.11 39.42 12.39
CA GLN A 507 -24.88 39.04 13.15
C GLN A 507 -24.85 39.17 14.71
N GLN A 508 -24.60 38.01 15.36
CA GLN A 508 -23.93 37.69 16.66
C GLN A 508 -24.46 38.31 17.99
N GLU A 509 -24.68 37.61 19.11
CA GLU A 509 -24.37 36.28 19.69
C GLU A 509 -25.52 35.81 20.61
N PRO A 510 -25.78 34.50 20.83
CA PRO A 510 -26.62 34.04 21.93
C PRO A 510 -25.79 33.49 23.11
N ASP A 511 -26.11 34.01 24.30
CA ASP A 511 -25.59 33.61 25.60
C ASP A 511 -26.03 32.17 25.96
N ILE A 512 -25.11 31.46 26.61
CA ILE A 512 -25.02 30.01 26.77
C ILE A 512 -25.78 29.61 28.04
N ALA A 513 -27.07 29.25 27.95
CA ALA A 513 -27.76 28.53 29.05
C ALA A 513 -29.12 27.86 28.75
N THR A 514 -29.81 28.07 27.61
CA THR A 514 -31.25 27.70 27.52
C THR A 514 -31.68 26.98 26.23
N ALA A 515 -30.83 26.17 25.59
CA ALA A 515 -31.20 25.46 24.35
C ALA A 515 -30.90 23.96 24.35
N LEU A 516 -31.06 23.29 25.50
CA LEU A 516 -30.97 21.84 25.58
C LEU A 516 -32.19 21.25 26.29
N LEU A 517 -33.39 21.45 25.75
CA LEU A 517 -34.56 20.57 25.97
C LEU A 517 -35.75 21.02 25.08
N MET A 518 -35.71 20.74 23.78
CA MET A 518 -36.93 20.69 22.95
C MET A 518 -36.76 19.62 21.87
N GLN A 519 -37.30 18.42 22.15
CA GLN A 519 -38.15 17.60 21.28
C GLN A 519 -38.26 16.19 21.86
N THR A 520 -39.45 15.82 22.33
CA THR A 520 -40.29 14.78 21.72
C THR A 520 -41.66 14.82 22.40
N THR A 521 -42.67 15.08 21.60
CA THR A 521 -44.10 14.93 21.92
C THR A 521 -44.49 13.46 21.70
N ASP A 522 -45.26 12.87 22.62
CA ASP A 522 -46.63 12.41 22.38
C ASP A 522 -47.10 11.41 23.45
N GLU A 523 -48.42 11.42 23.63
CA GLU A 523 -49.32 10.47 24.32
C GLU A 523 -49.75 10.81 25.76
N ASP A 524 -50.94 11.41 25.83
CA ASP A 524 -51.86 11.34 26.97
C ASP A 524 -53.04 10.42 26.56
N PRO A 525 -53.55 9.50 27.41
CA PRO A 525 -54.58 8.55 27.05
C PRO A 525 -55.99 9.10 27.34
N ASN A 526 -56.83 9.03 26.30
CA ASN A 526 -58.21 8.54 26.30
C ASN A 526 -59.15 8.92 27.47
N ILE A 527 -60.16 9.77 27.22
CA ILE A 527 -61.50 9.65 27.82
C ILE A 527 -62.60 10.03 26.79
N ASN A 528 -63.56 9.11 26.64
CA ASN A 528 -64.84 9.10 25.91
C ASN A 528 -65.77 10.32 26.14
N GLU A 529 -66.60 10.68 25.14
CA GLU A 529 -68.02 10.23 25.00
C GLU A 529 -68.69 10.77 23.72
N ASP A 530 -69.47 9.89 23.08
CA ASP A 530 -70.76 10.02 22.34
C ASP A 530 -70.90 11.10 21.23
N ASP A 531 -71.54 10.88 20.07
CA ASP A 531 -72.62 9.97 19.70
C ASP A 531 -72.81 9.97 18.15
N LYS A 532 -73.50 8.93 17.64
CA LYS A 532 -74.27 8.85 16.38
C LYS A 532 -73.64 8.47 15.01
N GLN A 533 -73.91 7.19 14.69
CA GLN A 533 -74.77 6.71 13.57
C GLN A 533 -74.15 6.35 12.20
N ALA A 534 -74.25 5.04 11.88
CA ALA A 534 -74.62 4.37 10.60
C ALA A 534 -73.93 4.77 9.27
N SER A 535 -73.61 3.90 8.31
CA SER A 535 -73.75 2.45 8.09
C SER A 535 -73.16 2.12 6.70
N ILE A 536 -72.74 0.86 6.51
CA ILE A 536 -72.92 0.03 5.29
C ILE A 536 -71.95 0.19 4.10
N ASP A 537 -71.25 -0.93 3.87
CA ASP A 537 -70.94 -1.68 2.62
C ASP A 537 -70.11 -0.97 1.52
N GLU A 538 -69.29 -1.65 0.71
CA GLU A 538 -69.44 -2.98 0.10
C GLU A 538 -68.09 -3.37 -0.57
N ALA A 539 -67.80 -4.68 -0.65
CA ALA A 539 -67.20 -5.45 -1.78
C ALA A 539 -65.92 -4.94 -2.51
N SER A 540 -65.05 -5.74 -3.14
CA SER A 540 -64.77 -7.17 -3.26
C SER A 540 -63.63 -7.29 -4.30
N THR A 541 -62.67 -8.19 -4.08
CA THR A 541 -61.99 -9.07 -5.04
C THR A 541 -61.31 -8.58 -6.35
N GLN A 542 -60.08 -9.11 -6.51
CA GLN A 542 -59.45 -9.73 -7.71
C GLN A 542 -58.81 -8.81 -8.77
N GLU A 543 -57.48 -8.85 -8.95
CA GLU A 543 -56.59 -9.86 -9.58
C GLU A 543 -56.22 -9.52 -11.03
N SER A 544 -54.90 -9.50 -11.25
CA SER A 544 -54.18 -9.76 -12.51
C SER A 544 -54.23 -8.70 -13.62
N GLY A 545 -53.04 -8.39 -14.14
CA GLY A 545 -52.87 -7.73 -15.44
C GLY A 545 -51.82 -6.64 -15.44
N ASN A 546 -50.54 -6.99 -15.28
CA ASN A 546 -49.45 -6.08 -15.66
C ASN A 546 -49.47 -5.90 -17.19
N ALA A 547 -50.20 -4.87 -17.63
CA ALA A 547 -50.12 -4.31 -18.96
C ALA A 547 -48.97 -3.30 -19.00
N CYS A 548 -47.95 -3.59 -19.82
CA CYS A 548 -46.89 -2.65 -20.15
C CYS A 548 -47.45 -1.50 -21.00
N ILE A 549 -47.27 -0.27 -20.54
CA ILE A 549 -47.42 0.93 -21.36
C ILE A 549 -46.02 1.42 -21.71
N VAL A 550 -45.66 1.28 -22.98
CA VAL A 550 -44.53 1.97 -23.61
C VAL A 550 -45.13 3.19 -24.31
N SER A 551 -44.61 4.39 -24.02
CA SER A 551 -45.00 5.62 -24.71
C SER A 551 -44.24 5.73 -26.03
N ASP A 552 -44.96 5.68 -27.15
CA ASP A 552 -44.42 5.98 -28.47
C ASP A 552 -44.20 7.49 -28.65
N ASN A 553 -42.99 7.86 -29.07
CA ASN A 553 -42.82 8.90 -30.08
C ASN A 553 -41.60 8.55 -30.98
N PHE A 554 -41.91 7.88 -32.09
CA PHE A 554 -41.30 7.99 -33.43
C PHE A 554 -39.77 7.92 -33.60
N LYS A 555 -39.23 6.74 -33.93
CA LYS A 555 -38.76 6.33 -35.28
C LYS A 555 -37.89 5.06 -35.25
N ALA A 556 -38.25 4.13 -36.14
CA ALA A 556 -37.45 3.05 -36.74
C ALA A 556 -37.16 1.77 -35.91
N GLY A 557 -38.03 0.76 -36.12
CA GLY A 557 -37.62 -0.57 -36.56
C GLY A 557 -37.04 -1.55 -35.54
N ASN A 558 -37.90 -2.31 -34.87
CA ASN A 558 -37.57 -3.64 -34.36
C ASN A 558 -38.79 -4.56 -34.58
N PRO A 559 -38.64 -5.89 -34.67
CA PRO A 559 -38.53 -6.64 -33.42
C PRO A 559 -37.54 -7.80 -33.45
N CYS A 560 -36.81 -7.92 -32.34
CA CYS A 560 -36.18 -9.13 -31.86
C CYS A 560 -37.20 -10.28 -31.82
N SER A 561 -36.79 -11.42 -32.34
CA SER A 561 -37.44 -12.71 -32.16
C SER A 561 -36.54 -13.57 -31.28
N ARG A 562 -37.10 -13.99 -30.14
CA ARG A 562 -36.69 -15.03 -29.17
C ARG A 562 -35.52 -14.76 -28.24
#